data_AF-A0A2S6FRF4-F1
#
_entry.id   AF-A0A2S6FRF4-F1
#
_cell.length_a   1.000
_cell.length_b   1.000
_cell.length_c   1.000
_cell.angle_alpha   90.00
_cell.angle_beta   90.00
_cell.angle_gamma   90.00
#
_symmetry.space_group_name_H-M   'P 1'
#
loop_
_entity.id
_entity.type
_entity.pdbx_description
1 polymer ?
#
loop_
_entity_poly.entity_id
_entity_poly.type
_entity_poly.pdbx_seq_one_letter_code
_entity_poly.pdbx_strand_id
1 'polypeptide(L)'
;MIHMRLKLDYPGFALDVDLQLPGRGVTALYGHSGSGKTTCLRCIAGLERADQGFIQVNDEVWQDSDNKVFVAPHNRALGYVFQEASLFPHLSVLANLEFGLKRIPKPQRRVDMAHASELLGIRHLLDRHPQHLSGGERQRVGIARALLTSPKLLLMDEPLAALDAQRKSEILPYLQRLHDELDIPVLYVSHSQDEVARLADHIVLLSNGKALASGPIGQTLARLDLPLAMGDDAGVVIEGRVSAYDADYQLLSLQLPGTSLNIRVPHTPMDAGQALRCKVQARDVSLNLHSAGHSSILNRLPVTVVSEMNADNAAHVLIRLDAAGTPLLARITRYSRDHLDIHPGQQLWAQIKAVAVLA
;
A
#
# COMPACT_ATOMS: atom_id res chain seq x y z
N MET A 1 12.26 5.67 11.89
CA MET A 1 10.86 6.06 12.15
C MET A 1 10.62 7.40 11.46
N ILE A 2 9.42 7.69 10.97
CA ILE A 2 9.05 9.05 10.55
C ILE A 2 8.13 9.62 11.63
N HIS A 3 8.43 10.81 12.14
CA HIS A 3 7.57 11.53 13.05
C HIS A 3 7.20 12.86 12.41
N MET A 4 5.91 13.13 12.29
CA MET A 4 5.42 14.39 11.73
C MET A 4 4.26 14.94 12.55
N ARG A 5 4.37 16.22 12.90
CA ARG A 5 3.29 17.05 13.44
C ARG A 5 3.15 18.24 12.52
N LEU A 6 2.03 18.36 11.83
CA LEU A 6 1.81 19.39 10.83
C LEU A 6 0.50 20.10 11.13
N LYS A 7 0.59 21.43 11.29
CA LYS A 7 -0.56 22.33 11.29
C LYS A 7 -0.41 23.37 10.20
N LEU A 8 -1.40 23.42 9.31
CA LEU A 8 -1.40 24.33 8.19
C LEU A 8 -2.83 24.70 7.80
N ASP A 9 -3.10 26.00 7.70
CA ASP A 9 -4.40 26.55 7.37
C ASP A 9 -4.42 27.15 5.96
N TYR A 10 -5.37 26.73 5.14
CA TYR A 10 -5.75 27.36 3.88
C TYR A 10 -7.20 27.86 3.95
N PRO A 11 -7.61 28.79 3.07
CA PRO A 11 -9.03 29.14 2.94
C PRO A 11 -9.88 27.89 2.63
N GLY A 12 -10.73 27.49 3.59
CA GLY A 12 -11.66 26.36 3.45
C GLY A 12 -11.05 24.96 3.70
N PHE A 13 -9.79 24.85 4.09
CA PHE A 13 -9.15 23.56 4.39
C PHE A 13 -8.03 23.74 5.43
N ALA A 14 -7.99 22.89 6.44
CA ALA A 14 -6.93 22.86 7.45
C ALA A 14 -6.35 21.46 7.55
N LEU A 15 -5.02 21.36 7.54
CA LEU A 15 -4.27 20.14 7.81
C LEU A 15 -3.85 20.17 9.29
N ASP A 16 -4.25 19.16 10.05
CA ASP A 16 -3.87 18.95 11.44
C ASP A 16 -3.60 17.45 11.64
N VAL A 17 -2.33 17.06 11.55
CA VAL A 17 -1.90 15.67 11.65
C VAL A 17 -0.75 15.53 12.63
N ASP A 18 -0.83 14.49 13.47
CA ASP A 18 0.23 14.04 14.37
C ASP A 18 0.39 12.53 14.15
N LEU A 19 1.51 12.13 13.57
CA LEU A 19 1.72 10.78 13.05
C LEU A 19 3.14 10.30 13.34
N GLN A 20 3.23 9.06 13.81
CA GLN A 20 4.45 8.27 13.88
C GLN A 20 4.30 7.08 12.94
N LEU A 21 5.19 7.01 11.95
CA LEU A 21 5.16 5.99 10.90
C LEU A 21 6.44 5.13 10.94
N PRO A 22 6.37 3.90 10.43
CA PRO A 22 7.54 3.04 10.30
C PRO A 22 8.71 3.71 9.57
N GLY A 23 9.94 3.40 9.99
CA GLY A 23 11.17 3.89 9.36
C GLY A 23 11.64 3.07 8.16
N ARG A 24 10.88 2.06 7.76
CA ARG A 24 11.14 1.14 6.64
C ARG A 24 9.81 0.59 6.13
N GLY A 25 9.82 0.01 4.94
CA GLY A 25 8.61 -0.50 4.30
C GLY A 25 7.76 0.63 3.74
N VAL A 26 6.54 0.28 3.32
CA VAL A 26 5.65 1.20 2.62
C VAL A 26 4.50 1.62 3.54
N THR A 27 4.38 2.93 3.75
CA THR A 27 3.19 3.52 4.37
C THR A 27 2.33 4.21 3.32
N ALA A 28 1.09 3.75 3.16
CA ALA A 28 0.13 4.39 2.29
C ALA A 28 -0.60 5.54 3.01
N LEU A 29 -0.63 6.72 2.37
CA LEU A 29 -1.60 7.76 2.72
C LEU A 29 -2.83 7.59 1.82
N TYR A 30 -3.95 7.20 2.42
CA TYR A 30 -5.19 6.91 1.71
C TYR A 30 -6.29 7.89 2.11
N GLY A 31 -7.17 8.24 1.17
CA GLY A 31 -8.30 9.12 1.41
C GLY A 31 -8.85 9.71 0.12
N HIS A 32 -10.02 10.34 0.19
CA HIS A 32 -10.64 10.99 -0.97
C HIS A 32 -9.77 12.13 -1.53
N SER A 33 -10.07 12.57 -2.76
CA SER A 33 -9.44 13.76 -3.35
C SER A 33 -9.68 14.98 -2.45
N GLY A 34 -8.64 15.77 -2.21
CA GLY A 34 -8.72 16.93 -1.30
C GLY A 34 -8.63 16.60 0.20
N SER A 35 -8.35 15.35 0.59
CA SER A 35 -8.22 15.01 2.03
C SER A 35 -6.94 15.51 2.70
N GLY A 36 -5.98 16.06 1.93
CA GLY A 36 -4.70 16.59 2.44
C GLY A 36 -3.45 15.74 2.16
N LYS A 37 -3.58 14.63 1.41
CA LYS A 37 -2.46 13.69 1.13
C LYS A 37 -1.25 14.37 0.48
N THR A 38 -1.47 15.06 -0.63
CA THR A 38 -0.42 15.79 -1.37
C THR A 38 0.15 16.93 -0.55
N THR A 39 -0.67 17.68 0.19
CA THR A 39 -0.20 18.73 1.12
C THR A 39 0.72 18.16 2.19
N CYS A 40 0.35 17.01 2.78
CA CYS A 40 1.17 16.30 3.75
C CYS A 40 2.54 15.92 3.14
N LEU A 41 2.57 15.34 1.94
CA LEU A 41 3.82 15.03 1.23
C LEU A 41 4.67 16.27 0.94
N ARG A 42 4.05 17.37 0.50
CA ARG A 42 4.74 18.62 0.21
C ARG A 42 5.37 19.24 1.46
N CYS A 43 4.73 19.12 2.62
CA CYS A 43 5.30 19.54 3.90
C CYS A 43 6.55 18.70 4.24
N ILE A 44 6.45 17.37 4.13
CA ILE A 44 7.57 16.43 4.36
C ILE A 44 8.71 16.70 3.37
N ALA A 45 8.40 17.07 2.13
CA ALA A 45 9.39 17.44 1.13
C ALA A 45 10.01 18.83 1.35
N GLY A 46 9.38 19.68 2.18
CA GLY A 46 9.75 21.09 2.39
C GLY A 46 9.31 22.02 1.26
N LEU A 47 8.52 21.51 0.32
CA LEU A 47 7.91 22.30 -0.77
C LEU A 47 6.79 23.20 -0.25
N GLU A 48 6.25 22.84 0.91
CA GLU A 48 5.34 23.63 1.71
C GLU A 48 5.91 23.72 3.13
N ARG A 49 5.76 24.86 3.80
CA ARG A 49 6.21 25.04 5.19
C ARG A 49 4.99 25.16 6.10
N ALA A 50 4.83 24.21 7.01
CA ALA A 50 3.87 24.34 8.09
C ALA A 50 4.38 25.36 9.13
N ASP A 51 3.57 26.33 9.54
CA ASP A 51 4.00 27.34 10.51
C ASP A 51 4.30 26.70 11.87
N GLN A 52 3.45 25.75 12.29
CA GLN A 52 3.64 24.91 13.47
C GLN A 52 3.88 23.48 13.01
N GLY A 53 5.14 23.20 12.63
CA GLY A 53 5.54 21.91 12.07
C GLY A 53 6.72 21.27 12.77
N PHE A 54 6.66 19.96 12.96
CA PHE A 54 7.78 19.11 13.32
C PHE A 54 7.85 17.96 12.30
N ILE A 55 9.00 17.74 11.70
CA ILE A 55 9.24 16.66 10.73
C ILE A 55 10.60 16.07 11.02
N GLN A 56 10.60 14.81 11.42
CA GLN A 56 11.78 14.00 11.64
C GLN A 56 11.69 12.73 10.79
N VAL A 57 12.76 12.43 10.07
CA VAL A 57 12.90 11.23 9.25
C VAL A 57 14.11 10.46 9.74
N ASN A 58 13.84 9.31 10.37
CA ASN A 58 14.81 8.54 11.11
C ASN A 58 15.50 9.42 12.16
N ASP A 59 16.81 9.63 12.04
CA ASP A 59 17.59 10.39 13.03
C ASP A 59 17.78 11.86 12.63
N GLU A 60 17.14 12.31 11.54
CA GLU A 60 17.28 13.68 11.02
C GLU A 60 16.00 14.50 11.22
N VAL A 61 16.14 15.65 11.87
CA VAL A 61 15.08 16.66 11.95
C VAL A 61 15.17 17.57 10.72
N TRP A 62 14.14 17.53 9.88
CA TRP A 62 14.04 18.37 8.68
C TRP A 62 13.25 19.65 8.90
N GLN A 63 12.35 19.64 9.88
CA GLN A 63 11.64 20.83 10.32
C GLN A 63 11.36 20.73 11.81
N ASP A 64 11.61 21.82 12.52
CA ASP A 64 11.19 22.03 13.91
C ASP A 64 10.94 23.53 14.09
N SER A 65 9.67 23.91 14.04
CA SER A 65 9.27 25.31 14.15
C SER A 65 9.66 25.94 15.49
N ASP A 66 9.63 25.18 16.59
CA ASP A 66 9.95 25.67 17.93
C ASP A 66 11.45 26.01 18.05
N ASN A 67 12.29 25.19 17.41
CA ASN A 67 13.74 25.38 17.37
C ASN A 67 14.23 26.14 16.12
N LYS A 68 13.33 26.73 15.33
CA LYS A 68 13.62 27.48 14.09
C LYS A 68 14.43 26.69 13.06
N VAL A 69 14.26 25.37 13.01
CA VAL A 69 14.91 24.49 12.04
C VAL A 69 14.01 24.33 10.82
N PHE A 70 14.57 24.58 9.63
CA PHE A 70 13.93 24.24 8.36
C PHE A 70 14.99 23.89 7.32
N VAL A 71 15.14 22.61 7.02
CA VAL A 71 16.03 22.13 5.98
C VAL A 71 15.37 22.39 4.62
N ALA A 72 16.04 23.13 3.74
CA ALA A 72 15.54 23.42 2.40
C ALA A 72 15.33 22.13 1.59
N PRO A 73 14.34 22.07 0.68
CA PRO A 73 14.00 20.85 -0.07
C PRO A 73 15.18 20.15 -0.75
N HIS A 74 16.07 20.93 -1.38
CA HIS A 74 17.22 20.41 -2.11
C HIS A 74 18.34 19.86 -1.20
N ASN A 75 18.27 20.12 0.11
CA ASN A 75 19.19 19.58 1.12
C ASN A 75 18.59 18.40 1.89
N ARG A 76 17.30 18.06 1.66
CA ARG A 76 16.68 16.86 2.24
C ARG A 76 17.08 15.67 1.38
N ALA A 77 17.60 14.61 2.00
CA ALA A 77 17.94 13.36 1.33
C ALA A 77 16.67 12.57 0.99
N LEU A 78 15.83 13.07 0.09
CA LEU A 78 14.58 12.44 -0.33
C LEU A 78 14.51 12.24 -1.85
N GLY A 79 13.76 11.23 -2.26
CA GLY A 79 13.33 11.04 -3.64
C GLY A 79 11.86 11.42 -3.72
N TYR A 80 11.48 12.27 -4.67
CA TYR A 80 10.07 12.62 -4.91
C TYR A 80 9.66 12.14 -6.29
N VAL A 81 8.68 11.25 -6.33
CA VAL A 81 8.02 10.77 -7.54
C VAL A 81 6.66 11.45 -7.61
N PHE A 82 6.51 12.37 -8.55
CA PHE A 82 5.26 13.08 -8.79
C PHE A 82 4.28 12.21 -9.60
N GLN A 83 3.01 12.61 -9.59
CA GLN A 83 1.95 12.00 -10.40
C GLN A 83 2.30 11.99 -11.89
N GLU A 84 2.90 13.07 -12.39
CA GLU A 84 3.56 13.10 -13.69
C GLU A 84 5.05 12.79 -13.52
N ALA A 85 5.62 11.94 -14.37
CA ALA A 85 7.04 11.56 -14.26
C ALA A 85 8.03 12.74 -14.31
N SER A 86 7.60 13.91 -14.80
CA SER A 86 8.38 15.16 -14.92
C SER A 86 9.81 14.92 -15.40
N LEU A 87 9.95 14.11 -16.44
CA LEU A 87 11.24 13.84 -17.09
C LEU A 87 11.68 15.06 -17.90
N PHE A 88 12.98 15.29 -18.01
CA PHE A 88 13.52 16.36 -18.85
C PHE A 88 13.41 15.93 -20.32
N PRO A 89 12.54 16.56 -21.14
CA PRO A 89 12.22 16.08 -22.47
C PRO A 89 13.41 16.19 -23.45
N HIS A 90 14.31 17.14 -23.19
CA HIS A 90 15.52 17.38 -23.98
C HIS A 90 16.68 16.44 -23.64
N LEU A 91 16.54 15.58 -22.61
CA LEU A 91 17.55 14.60 -22.22
C LEU A 91 17.09 13.19 -22.61
N SER A 92 18.04 12.30 -22.91
CA SER A 92 17.75 10.87 -23.01
C SER A 92 17.36 10.29 -21.65
N VAL A 93 16.89 9.04 -21.62
CA VAL A 93 16.65 8.31 -20.36
C VAL A 93 17.94 8.24 -19.55
N LEU A 94 19.06 7.85 -20.17
CA LEU A 94 20.36 7.81 -19.51
C LEU A 94 20.72 9.17 -18.88
N ALA A 95 20.58 10.26 -19.63
CA ALA A 95 20.89 11.60 -19.14
C ALA A 95 19.92 12.06 -18.01
N ASN A 96 18.65 11.64 -18.04
CA ASN A 96 17.72 11.84 -16.93
C ASN A 96 18.17 11.10 -15.66
N LEU A 97 18.63 9.85 -15.79
CA LEU A 97 19.13 9.05 -14.67
C LEU A 97 20.43 9.62 -14.10
N GLU A 98 21.37 10.00 -14.98
CA GLU A 98 22.62 10.66 -14.60
C GLU A 98 22.38 11.97 -13.85
N PHE A 99 21.32 12.72 -14.20
CA PHE A 99 20.98 13.96 -13.51
C PHE A 99 20.68 13.73 -12.02
N GLY A 100 19.97 12.66 -11.67
CA GLY A 100 19.77 12.26 -10.27
C GLY A 100 21.10 11.88 -9.60
N LEU A 101 21.88 11.03 -10.28
CA LEU A 101 23.14 10.51 -9.75
C LEU A 101 24.20 11.60 -9.50
N LYS A 102 24.28 12.61 -10.38
CA LYS A 102 25.24 13.73 -10.29
C LYS A 102 24.99 14.64 -9.09
N ARG A 103 23.78 14.62 -8.50
CA ARG A 103 23.47 15.40 -7.29
C ARG A 103 24.07 14.83 -6.02
N ILE A 104 24.49 13.57 -6.05
CA ILE A 104 25.05 12.90 -4.89
C ILE A 104 26.55 12.67 -5.10
N PRO A 105 27.41 13.12 -4.16
CA PRO A 105 28.84 12.80 -4.17
C PRO A 105 29.07 11.29 -4.23
N LYS A 106 30.10 10.84 -4.96
CA LYS A 106 30.40 9.39 -5.14
C LYS A 106 30.35 8.57 -3.83
N PRO A 107 30.92 9.01 -2.70
CA PRO A 107 30.91 8.24 -1.46
C PRO A 107 29.53 8.07 -0.82
N GLN A 108 28.55 8.90 -1.20
CA GLN A 108 27.20 8.90 -0.66
C GLN A 108 26.21 8.13 -1.55
N ARG A 109 26.65 7.66 -2.72
CA ARG A 109 25.82 6.88 -3.65
C ARG A 109 25.65 5.47 -3.11
N ARG A 110 24.43 5.14 -2.72
CA ARG A 110 24.02 3.82 -2.22
C ARG A 110 23.36 2.97 -3.30
N VAL A 111 22.77 3.62 -4.30
CA VAL A 111 22.06 2.96 -5.40
C VAL A 111 22.89 3.10 -6.67
N ASP A 112 23.25 1.96 -7.28
CA ASP A 112 23.92 1.93 -8.57
C ASP A 112 22.93 2.07 -9.74
N MET A 113 23.40 2.68 -10.84
CA MET A 113 22.57 2.90 -12.04
C MET A 113 22.17 1.60 -12.73
N ALA A 114 23.06 0.61 -12.82
CA ALA A 114 22.73 -0.66 -13.44
C ALA A 114 21.66 -1.37 -12.62
N HIS A 115 21.83 -1.42 -11.30
CA HIS A 115 20.86 -2.01 -10.38
C HIS A 115 19.49 -1.33 -10.46
N ALA A 116 19.40 0.00 -10.35
CA ALA A 116 18.12 0.71 -10.48
C ALA A 116 17.46 0.53 -11.86
N SER A 117 18.27 0.44 -12.92
CA SER A 117 17.76 0.23 -14.29
C SER A 117 17.22 -1.18 -14.50
N GLU A 118 17.82 -2.18 -13.85
CA GLU A 118 17.39 -3.57 -13.87
C GLU A 118 16.15 -3.78 -13.00
N LEU A 119 16.17 -3.25 -11.77
CA LEU A 119 15.07 -3.30 -10.81
C LEU A 119 13.77 -2.76 -11.41
N LEU A 120 13.84 -1.70 -12.22
CA LEU A 120 12.67 -1.14 -12.90
C LEU A 120 12.51 -1.60 -14.36
N GLY A 121 13.35 -2.51 -14.85
CA GLY A 121 13.25 -3.06 -16.20
C GLY A 121 13.34 -2.00 -17.31
N ILE A 122 14.17 -0.96 -17.13
CA ILE A 122 14.34 0.16 -18.06
C ILE A 122 15.70 0.15 -18.79
N ARG A 123 16.53 -0.90 -18.59
CA ARG A 123 17.86 -1.00 -19.21
C ARG A 123 17.86 -0.86 -20.73
N HIS A 124 16.84 -1.39 -21.40
CA HIS A 124 16.68 -1.31 -22.86
C HIS A 124 16.19 0.06 -23.37
N LEU A 125 15.89 1.00 -22.46
CA LEU A 125 15.34 2.32 -22.78
C LEU A 125 16.38 3.44 -22.66
N LEU A 126 17.61 3.14 -22.21
CA LEU A 126 18.61 4.15 -21.84
C LEU A 126 18.89 5.20 -22.94
N ASP A 127 18.90 4.77 -24.20
CA ASP A 127 19.17 5.66 -25.34
C ASP A 127 17.93 6.39 -25.88
N ARG A 128 16.73 6.04 -25.40
CA ARG A 128 15.48 6.68 -25.85
C ARG A 128 15.30 8.05 -25.19
N HIS A 129 14.47 8.87 -25.82
CA HIS A 129 14.01 10.14 -25.24
C HIS A 129 12.62 9.99 -24.60
N PRO A 130 12.27 10.76 -23.55
CA PRO A 130 10.99 10.65 -22.83
C PRO A 130 9.74 10.70 -23.69
N GLN A 131 9.78 11.48 -24.78
CA GLN A 131 8.69 11.62 -25.75
C GLN A 131 8.39 10.34 -26.55
N HIS A 132 9.33 9.39 -26.61
CA HIS A 132 9.17 8.09 -27.28
C HIS A 132 8.91 6.93 -26.30
N LEU A 133 8.58 7.26 -25.06
CA LEU A 133 8.24 6.28 -24.02
C LEU A 133 6.72 6.24 -23.83
N SER A 134 6.18 5.07 -23.52
CA SER A 134 4.83 4.90 -22.98
C SER A 134 4.70 5.56 -21.60
N GLY A 135 3.46 5.78 -21.14
CA GLY A 135 3.21 6.34 -19.81
C GLY A 135 3.89 5.55 -18.68
N GLY A 136 3.79 4.21 -18.73
CA GLY A 136 4.41 3.35 -17.74
C GLY A 136 5.93 3.34 -17.78
N GLU A 137 6.54 3.39 -18.98
CA GLU A 137 7.99 3.54 -19.12
C GLU A 137 8.48 4.88 -18.57
N ARG A 138 7.77 5.98 -18.86
CA ARG A 138 8.11 7.29 -18.27
C ARG A 138 8.08 7.24 -16.74
N GLN A 139 7.07 6.59 -16.17
CA GLN A 139 6.95 6.47 -14.72
C GLN A 139 8.08 5.65 -14.11
N ARG A 140 8.43 4.50 -14.71
CA ARG A 140 9.57 3.67 -14.28
C ARG A 140 10.88 4.45 -14.35
N VAL A 141 11.11 5.24 -15.40
CA VAL A 141 12.30 6.13 -15.47
C VAL A 141 12.28 7.21 -14.39
N GLY A 142 11.11 7.79 -14.09
CA GLY A 142 10.94 8.78 -13.03
C GLY A 142 11.30 8.23 -11.64
N ILE A 143 10.84 7.01 -11.34
CA ILE A 143 11.16 6.29 -10.10
C ILE A 143 12.66 5.98 -10.05
N ALA A 144 13.26 5.44 -11.11
CA ALA A 144 14.72 5.16 -11.13
C ALA A 144 15.53 6.43 -10.87
N ARG A 145 15.18 7.55 -11.51
CA ARG A 145 15.84 8.83 -11.28
C ARG A 145 15.76 9.28 -9.82
N ALA A 146 14.62 9.07 -9.16
CA ALA A 146 14.44 9.39 -7.75
C ALA A 146 15.23 8.44 -6.82
N LEU A 147 15.39 7.17 -7.19
CA LEU A 147 16.23 6.22 -6.42
C LEU A 147 17.72 6.53 -6.54
N LEU A 148 18.16 7.01 -7.71
CA LEU A 148 19.56 7.34 -7.96
C LEU A 148 20.07 8.55 -7.17
N THR A 149 19.18 9.30 -6.51
CA THR A 149 19.58 10.31 -5.51
C THR A 149 19.91 9.69 -4.15
N SER A 150 19.97 8.35 -4.04
CA SER A 150 20.26 7.61 -2.81
C SER A 150 19.48 8.13 -1.60
N PRO A 151 18.14 8.25 -1.72
CA PRO A 151 17.34 8.93 -0.73
C PRO A 151 17.26 8.14 0.59
N LYS A 152 17.02 8.84 1.69
CA LYS A 152 16.64 8.29 3.00
C LYS A 152 15.12 8.14 3.17
N LEU A 153 14.34 8.71 2.25
CA LEU A 153 12.88 8.64 2.20
C LEU A 153 12.43 8.76 0.76
N LEU A 154 11.54 7.87 0.32
CA LEU A 154 10.92 7.96 -0.99
C LEU A 154 9.47 8.40 -0.85
N LEU A 155 9.11 9.50 -1.50
CA LEU A 155 7.76 10.03 -1.57
C LEU A 155 7.19 9.70 -2.94
N MET A 156 6.01 9.09 -3.00
CA MET A 156 5.30 8.80 -4.24
C MET A 156 3.89 9.40 -4.17
N ASP A 157 3.63 10.41 -4.98
CA ASP A 157 2.37 11.14 -5.00
C ASP A 157 1.49 10.67 -6.18
N GLU A 158 0.60 9.71 -5.91
CA GLU A 158 -0.27 9.07 -6.92
C GLU A 158 0.47 8.65 -8.21
N PRO A 159 1.59 7.89 -8.10
CA PRO A 159 2.47 7.62 -9.23
C PRO A 159 1.82 6.81 -10.35
N LEU A 160 0.67 6.19 -10.08
CA LEU A 160 -0.07 5.36 -11.03
C LEU A 160 -1.38 6.00 -11.52
N ALA A 161 -1.77 7.20 -11.03
CA ALA A 161 -3.09 7.75 -11.30
C ALA A 161 -3.36 8.05 -12.78
N ALA A 162 -2.33 8.40 -13.55
CA ALA A 162 -2.44 8.71 -14.98
C ALA A 162 -2.40 7.47 -15.91
N LEU A 163 -2.33 6.26 -15.35
CA LEU A 163 -2.17 5.02 -16.09
C LEU A 163 -3.47 4.21 -16.16
N ASP A 164 -3.73 3.60 -17.31
CA ASP A 164 -4.79 2.60 -17.46
C ASP A 164 -4.48 1.32 -16.67
N ALA A 165 -5.50 0.46 -16.50
CA ALA A 165 -5.39 -0.76 -15.70
C ALA A 165 -4.30 -1.72 -16.22
N GLN A 166 -4.12 -1.83 -17.53
CA GLN A 166 -3.09 -2.69 -18.12
C GLN A 166 -1.69 -2.18 -17.75
N ARG A 167 -1.45 -0.87 -17.90
CA ARG A 167 -0.18 -0.23 -17.54
C ARG A 167 0.09 -0.27 -16.04
N LYS A 168 -0.93 -0.17 -15.19
CA LYS A 168 -0.79 -0.37 -13.74
C LYS A 168 -0.30 -1.78 -13.42
N SER A 169 -0.92 -2.81 -14.01
CA SER A 169 -0.53 -4.20 -13.83
C SER A 169 0.89 -4.49 -14.33
N GLU A 170 1.36 -3.78 -15.36
CA GLU A 170 2.75 -3.87 -15.82
C GLU A 170 3.74 -3.25 -14.81
N ILE A 171 3.35 -2.25 -14.03
CA ILE A 171 4.26 -1.52 -13.12
C ILE A 171 4.25 -2.07 -11.69
N LEU A 172 3.09 -2.53 -11.21
CA LEU A 172 2.91 -3.02 -9.83
C LEU A 172 3.97 -4.06 -9.39
N PRO A 173 4.36 -5.06 -10.22
CA PRO A 173 5.41 -6.01 -9.85
C PRO A 173 6.75 -5.34 -9.55
N TYR A 174 7.09 -4.25 -10.24
CA TYR A 174 8.33 -3.51 -9.98
C TYR A 174 8.25 -2.71 -8.67
N LEU A 175 7.08 -2.18 -8.32
CA LEU A 175 6.88 -1.49 -7.04
C LEU A 175 6.87 -2.47 -5.85
N GLN A 176 6.37 -3.69 -6.05
CA GLN A 176 6.43 -4.75 -5.04
C GLN A 176 7.88 -5.19 -4.79
N ARG A 177 8.68 -5.42 -5.85
CA ARG A 177 10.11 -5.68 -5.69
C ARG A 177 10.84 -4.53 -5.00
N LEU A 178 10.46 -3.29 -5.32
CA LEU A 178 11.03 -2.12 -4.67
C LEU A 178 10.74 -2.10 -3.16
N HIS A 179 9.53 -2.50 -2.75
CA HIS A 179 9.19 -2.67 -1.34
C HIS A 179 10.12 -3.71 -0.65
N ASP A 180 10.41 -4.82 -1.32
CA ASP A 180 11.21 -5.91 -0.74
C ASP A 180 12.73 -5.60 -0.70
N GLU A 181 13.23 -4.79 -1.65
CA GLU A 181 14.66 -4.49 -1.78
C GLU A 181 15.10 -3.20 -1.08
N LEU A 182 14.18 -2.29 -0.76
CA LEU A 182 14.52 -1.00 -0.14
C LEU A 182 14.53 -1.04 1.39
N ASP A 183 15.68 -0.71 1.98
CA ASP A 183 15.84 -0.47 3.42
C ASP A 183 15.42 0.95 3.86
N ILE A 184 14.69 1.69 3.03
CA ILE A 184 14.22 3.05 3.31
C ILE A 184 12.70 3.10 3.42
N PRO A 185 12.13 4.03 4.20
CA PRO A 185 10.69 4.20 4.22
C PRO A 185 10.19 4.78 2.90
N VAL A 186 9.03 4.30 2.47
CA VAL A 186 8.30 4.83 1.31
C VAL A 186 6.94 5.36 1.78
N LEU A 187 6.65 6.62 1.47
CA LEU A 187 5.31 7.19 1.62
C LEU A 187 4.60 7.17 0.28
N TYR A 188 3.55 6.36 0.17
CA TYR A 188 2.81 6.13 -1.06
C TYR A 188 1.41 6.73 -0.97
N VAL A 189 1.11 7.73 -1.79
CA VAL A 189 -0.24 8.31 -1.88
C VAL A 189 -1.01 7.57 -2.95
N SER A 190 -2.19 7.07 -2.59
CA SER A 190 -3.14 6.52 -3.56
C SER A 190 -4.57 6.63 -3.06
N HIS A 191 -5.50 6.70 -4.01
CA HIS A 191 -6.93 6.58 -3.78
C HIS A 191 -7.46 5.17 -4.10
N SER A 192 -6.60 4.27 -4.60
CA SER A 192 -6.95 2.89 -4.95
C SER A 192 -6.65 1.94 -3.78
N GLN A 193 -7.69 1.30 -3.24
CA GLN A 193 -7.50 0.30 -2.18
C GLN A 193 -6.71 -0.91 -2.67
N ASP A 194 -6.81 -1.24 -3.96
CA ASP A 194 -6.10 -2.36 -4.56
C ASP A 194 -4.60 -2.11 -4.71
N GLU A 195 -4.19 -0.87 -4.98
CA GLU A 195 -2.77 -0.48 -4.96
C GLU A 195 -2.24 -0.52 -3.54
N VAL A 196 -2.97 0.06 -2.58
CA VAL A 196 -2.59 0.06 -1.16
C VAL A 196 -2.50 -1.35 -0.61
N ALA A 197 -3.46 -2.23 -0.92
CA ALA A 197 -3.47 -3.63 -0.48
C ALA A 197 -2.27 -4.43 -1.00
N ARG A 198 -1.77 -4.11 -2.19
CA ARG A 198 -0.62 -4.80 -2.80
C ARG A 198 0.74 -4.28 -2.36
N LEU A 199 0.81 -3.03 -1.89
CA LEU A 199 2.08 -2.35 -1.67
C LEU A 199 2.36 -2.00 -0.21
N ALA A 200 1.34 -1.68 0.59
CA ALA A 200 1.54 -1.01 1.87
C ALA A 200 1.53 -1.97 3.07
N ASP A 201 2.46 -1.77 3.99
CA ASP A 201 2.51 -2.45 5.28
C ASP A 201 1.68 -1.73 6.32
N HIS A 202 1.60 -0.41 6.14
CA HIS A 202 0.97 0.52 7.04
C HIS A 202 0.07 1.46 6.25
N ILE A 203 -1.08 1.82 6.80
CA ILE A 203 -2.02 2.75 6.15
C ILE A 203 -2.36 3.88 7.11
N VAL A 204 -2.42 5.09 6.57
CA VAL A 204 -2.97 6.28 7.23
C VAL A 204 -4.20 6.69 6.44
N LEU A 205 -5.36 6.67 7.09
CA LEU A 205 -6.59 7.17 6.52
C LEU A 205 -6.72 8.67 6.81
N LEU A 206 -6.60 9.50 5.78
CA LEU A 206 -6.77 10.94 5.84
C LEU A 206 -8.16 11.35 5.35
N SER A 207 -8.84 12.19 6.13
CA SER A 207 -10.09 12.84 5.74
C SER A 207 -10.12 14.26 6.29
N ASN A 208 -10.50 15.23 5.45
CA ASN A 208 -10.62 16.64 5.81
C ASN A 208 -9.40 17.18 6.59
N GLY A 209 -8.19 16.81 6.14
CA GLY A 209 -6.93 17.24 6.72
C GLY A 209 -6.57 16.61 8.06
N LYS A 210 -7.29 15.58 8.51
CA LYS A 210 -7.02 14.84 9.75
C LYS A 210 -6.76 13.37 9.49
N ALA A 211 -5.92 12.76 10.33
CA ALA A 211 -5.73 11.31 10.34
C ALA A 211 -6.85 10.64 11.16
N LEU A 212 -7.74 9.93 10.49
CA LEU A 212 -8.83 9.16 11.13
C LEU A 212 -8.32 7.84 11.73
N ALA A 213 -7.35 7.23 11.07
CA ALA A 213 -6.71 6.00 11.52
C ALA A 213 -5.29 5.91 10.99
N SER A 214 -4.44 5.22 11.73
CA SER A 214 -3.03 4.97 11.40
C SER A 214 -2.66 3.62 12.01
N GLY A 215 -2.24 2.65 11.20
CA GLY A 215 -1.84 1.34 11.70
C GLY A 215 -1.42 0.35 10.62
N PRO A 216 -1.02 -0.87 11.02
CA PRO A 216 -0.76 -1.97 10.09
C PRO A 216 -1.95 -2.23 9.18
N ILE A 217 -1.70 -2.50 7.90
CA ILE A 217 -2.74 -2.56 6.88
C ILE A 217 -3.81 -3.63 7.18
N GLY A 218 -3.40 -4.84 7.57
CA GLY A 218 -4.33 -5.95 7.81
C GLY A 218 -5.32 -5.66 8.93
N GLN A 219 -4.85 -5.01 10.00
CA GLN A 219 -5.71 -4.62 11.13
C GLN A 219 -6.59 -3.42 10.78
N THR A 220 -6.03 -2.43 10.09
CA THR A 220 -6.72 -1.17 9.82
C THR A 220 -7.80 -1.34 8.74
N LEU A 221 -7.57 -2.15 7.71
CA LEU A 221 -8.58 -2.45 6.70
C LEU A 221 -9.75 -3.27 7.27
N ALA A 222 -9.52 -4.05 8.33
CA ALA A 222 -10.56 -4.85 8.99
C ALA A 222 -11.46 -4.06 9.97
N ARG A 223 -11.21 -2.76 10.15
CA ARG A 223 -11.98 -1.91 11.07
C ARG A 223 -13.32 -1.49 10.46
N LEU A 224 -14.42 -1.95 11.05
CA LEU A 224 -15.78 -1.65 10.61
C LEU A 224 -16.18 -0.18 10.78
N ASP A 225 -15.58 0.52 11.75
CA ASP A 225 -15.86 1.91 12.06
C ASP A 225 -15.25 2.91 11.05
N LEU A 226 -14.43 2.43 10.11
CA LEU A 226 -13.78 3.27 9.11
C LEU A 226 -14.56 3.29 7.79
N PRO A 227 -14.55 4.43 7.06
CA PRO A 227 -15.15 4.53 5.72
C PRO A 227 -14.67 3.46 4.72
N LEU A 228 -13.44 2.96 4.90
CA LEU A 228 -12.85 1.89 4.09
C LEU A 228 -13.69 0.61 4.06
N ALA A 229 -14.32 0.25 5.19
CA ALA A 229 -15.14 -0.97 5.30
C ALA A 229 -16.52 -0.81 4.65
N MET A 230 -16.98 0.42 4.45
CA MET A 230 -18.31 0.71 3.89
C MET A 230 -18.35 0.63 2.37
N GLY A 231 -17.23 0.86 1.68
CA GLY A 231 -17.18 0.83 0.22
C GLY A 231 -17.31 -0.56 -0.39
N ASP A 232 -17.63 -0.62 -1.68
CA ASP A 232 -17.75 -1.90 -2.43
C ASP A 232 -16.46 -2.71 -2.44
N ASP A 233 -15.31 -2.03 -2.43
CA ASP A 233 -13.97 -2.64 -2.47
C ASP A 233 -13.46 -3.08 -1.09
N ALA A 234 -14.30 -2.97 -0.05
CA ALA A 234 -13.97 -3.38 1.31
C ALA A 234 -13.42 -4.80 1.32
N GLY A 235 -12.28 -4.97 1.96
CA GLY A 235 -11.56 -6.23 2.00
C GLY A 235 -10.36 -6.12 2.93
N VAL A 236 -9.73 -7.26 3.16
CA VAL A 236 -8.54 -7.35 4.00
C VAL A 236 -7.36 -7.86 3.20
N VAL A 237 -6.17 -7.54 3.67
CA VAL A 237 -4.92 -8.15 3.20
C VAL A 237 -4.56 -9.28 4.15
N ILE A 238 -4.39 -10.46 3.58
CA ILE A 238 -3.89 -11.66 4.25
C ILE A 238 -2.45 -11.86 3.81
N GLU A 239 -1.55 -11.98 4.77
CA GLU A 239 -0.15 -12.33 4.51
C GLU A 239 0.04 -13.82 4.80
N GLY A 240 0.69 -14.54 3.90
CA GLY A 240 0.98 -15.96 4.07
C GLY A 240 2.35 -16.33 3.52
N ARG A 241 2.82 -17.53 3.85
CA ARG A 241 4.04 -18.11 3.27
C ARG A 241 3.70 -19.31 2.41
N VAL A 242 4.35 -19.43 1.27
CA VAL A 242 4.16 -20.57 0.35
C VAL A 242 4.54 -21.86 1.08
N SER A 243 3.60 -22.79 1.18
CA SER A 243 3.79 -24.11 1.81
C SER A 243 3.84 -25.24 0.79
N ALA A 244 3.10 -25.12 -0.32
CA ALA A 244 3.09 -26.09 -1.41
C ALA A 244 2.60 -25.44 -2.71
N TYR A 245 2.94 -26.07 -3.84
CA TYR A 245 2.41 -25.74 -5.15
C TYR A 245 1.90 -27.02 -5.84
N ASP A 246 0.68 -26.97 -6.35
CA ASP A 246 0.09 -28.02 -7.17
C ASP A 246 0.21 -27.63 -8.64
N ALA A 247 1.06 -28.33 -9.38
CA ALA A 247 1.37 -28.00 -10.77
C ALA A 247 0.24 -28.39 -11.74
N ASP A 248 -0.55 -29.42 -11.41
CA ASP A 248 -1.64 -29.90 -12.25
C ASP A 248 -2.80 -28.90 -12.26
N TYR A 249 -3.02 -28.22 -11.12
CA TYR A 249 -4.09 -27.23 -10.96
C TYR A 249 -3.61 -25.77 -10.92
N GLN A 250 -2.31 -25.54 -10.95
CA GLN A 250 -1.70 -24.21 -10.81
C GLN A 250 -2.15 -23.48 -9.53
N LEU A 251 -2.17 -24.20 -8.41
CA LEU A 251 -2.62 -23.69 -7.11
C LEU A 251 -1.46 -23.59 -6.12
N LEU A 252 -1.23 -22.40 -5.60
CA LEU A 252 -0.38 -22.20 -4.43
C LEU A 252 -1.18 -22.44 -3.15
N SER A 253 -0.57 -23.13 -2.19
CA SER A 253 -1.02 -23.17 -0.80
C SER A 253 -0.18 -22.20 0.03
N LEU A 254 -0.85 -21.30 0.74
CA LEU A 254 -0.25 -20.29 1.61
C LEU A 254 -0.63 -20.58 3.05
N GLN A 255 0.38 -20.80 3.89
CA GLN A 255 0.21 -20.97 5.33
C GLN A 255 0.03 -19.61 5.99
N LEU A 256 -1.00 -19.47 6.83
CA LEU A 256 -1.24 -18.25 7.60
C LEU A 256 -0.24 -18.13 8.77
N PRO A 257 0.15 -16.90 9.19
CA PRO A 257 1.23 -16.67 10.13
C PRO A 257 0.93 -17.30 11.50
N GLY A 258 1.86 -18.09 12.03
CA GLY A 258 1.73 -18.68 13.36
C GLY A 258 0.68 -19.79 13.48
N THR A 259 0.15 -20.32 12.36
CA THR A 259 -0.90 -21.35 12.38
C THR A 259 -0.61 -22.47 11.38
N SER A 260 -1.38 -23.55 11.43
CA SER A 260 -1.41 -24.59 10.39
C SER A 260 -2.51 -24.36 9.33
N LEU A 261 -3.22 -23.23 9.40
CA LEU A 261 -4.27 -22.89 8.45
C LEU A 261 -3.64 -22.53 7.11
N ASN A 262 -4.27 -22.98 6.02
CA ASN A 262 -3.81 -22.70 4.67
C ASN A 262 -4.94 -22.11 3.82
N ILE A 263 -4.58 -21.19 2.93
CA ILE A 263 -5.43 -20.73 1.84
C ILE A 263 -4.80 -21.16 0.51
N ARG A 264 -5.65 -21.50 -0.46
CA ARG A 264 -5.29 -21.86 -1.82
C ARG A 264 -5.68 -20.74 -2.77
N VAL A 265 -4.76 -20.39 -3.66
CA VAL A 265 -4.93 -19.33 -4.65
C VAL A 265 -4.34 -19.77 -6.01
N PRO A 266 -5.00 -19.50 -7.15
CA PRO A 266 -4.42 -19.69 -8.47
C PRO A 266 -3.25 -18.73 -8.66
N HIS A 267 -2.07 -19.25 -8.94
CA HIS A 267 -0.87 -18.44 -9.09
C HIS A 267 0.22 -19.24 -9.82
N THR A 268 1.20 -18.54 -10.37
CA THR A 268 2.42 -19.17 -10.91
C THR A 268 3.26 -19.80 -9.79
N PRO A 269 4.15 -20.76 -10.10
CA PRO A 269 5.02 -21.36 -9.09
C PRO A 269 5.82 -20.30 -8.32
N MET A 270 6.00 -20.53 -7.02
CA MET A 270 6.83 -19.74 -6.11
C MET A 270 7.58 -20.68 -5.18
N ASP A 271 8.73 -20.26 -4.68
CA ASP A 271 9.55 -21.11 -3.81
C ASP A 271 8.90 -21.24 -2.42
N ALA A 272 9.02 -22.44 -1.84
CA ALA A 272 8.52 -22.69 -0.50
C ALA A 272 9.16 -21.71 0.52
N GLY A 273 8.33 -21.16 1.40
CA GLY A 273 8.73 -20.20 2.42
C GLY A 273 8.70 -18.73 1.98
N GLN A 274 8.58 -18.43 0.68
CA GLN A 274 8.40 -17.08 0.17
C GLN A 274 7.10 -16.48 0.71
N ALA A 275 7.14 -15.18 1.04
CA ALA A 275 5.95 -14.45 1.48
C ALA A 275 5.10 -14.08 0.26
N LEU A 276 3.78 -14.19 0.40
CA LEU A 276 2.81 -13.70 -0.56
C LEU A 276 1.68 -13.01 0.20
N ARG A 277 1.27 -11.85 -0.31
CA ARG A 277 0.14 -11.09 0.23
C ARG A 277 -1.04 -11.27 -0.70
N CYS A 278 -2.23 -11.45 -0.15
CA CYS A 278 -3.44 -11.60 -0.94
C CYS A 278 -4.54 -10.69 -0.39
N LYS A 279 -5.30 -10.06 -1.28
CA LYS A 279 -6.52 -9.33 -0.92
C LYS A 279 -7.72 -10.26 -1.02
N VAL A 280 -8.56 -10.25 0.02
CA VAL A 280 -9.87 -10.91 0.03
C VAL A 280 -10.94 -9.85 0.25
N GLN A 281 -11.86 -9.73 -0.70
CA GLN A 281 -12.97 -8.78 -0.58
C GLN A 281 -14.06 -9.33 0.33
N ALA A 282 -14.70 -8.46 1.10
CA ALA A 282 -15.71 -8.83 2.07
C ALA A 282 -16.91 -9.55 1.43
N ARG A 283 -17.27 -9.17 0.19
CA ARG A 283 -18.36 -9.80 -0.58
C ARG A 283 -18.06 -11.22 -1.05
N ASP A 284 -16.79 -11.61 -1.09
CA ASP A 284 -16.35 -12.93 -1.53
C ASP A 284 -16.15 -13.91 -0.36
N VAL A 285 -16.44 -13.47 0.88
CA VAL A 285 -16.41 -14.30 2.08
C VAL A 285 -17.84 -14.69 2.46
N SER A 286 -18.18 -15.97 2.30
CA SER A 286 -19.43 -16.53 2.81
C SER A 286 -19.23 -17.21 4.16
N LEU A 287 -20.28 -17.27 4.97
CA LEU A 287 -20.25 -17.84 6.32
C LEU A 287 -21.11 -19.10 6.42
N ASN A 288 -20.63 -20.08 7.19
CA ASN A 288 -21.32 -21.33 7.45
C ASN A 288 -21.10 -21.77 8.91
N LEU A 289 -22.07 -22.47 9.50
CA LEU A 289 -21.99 -23.07 10.84
C LEU A 289 -21.11 -24.32 10.85
N HIS A 290 -20.98 -25.01 9.71
CA HIS A 290 -20.25 -26.27 9.60
C HIS A 290 -19.21 -26.22 8.47
N SER A 291 -18.10 -26.94 8.64
CA SER A 291 -17.06 -27.11 7.60
C SER A 291 -17.47 -28.06 6.48
N ALA A 292 -18.45 -28.92 6.73
CA ALA A 292 -18.77 -30.07 5.91
C ALA A 292 -19.64 -29.71 4.69
N GLY A 293 -19.35 -30.35 3.55
CA GLY A 293 -20.10 -30.22 2.30
C GLY A 293 -19.20 -30.23 1.07
N HIS A 294 -19.67 -30.86 -0.01
CA HIS A 294 -19.03 -30.73 -1.32
C HIS A 294 -19.40 -29.36 -1.90
N SER A 295 -18.39 -28.54 -2.18
CA SER A 295 -18.56 -27.22 -2.79
C SER A 295 -17.31 -26.91 -3.58
N SER A 296 -17.45 -26.08 -4.62
CA SER A 296 -16.32 -25.53 -5.38
C SER A 296 -15.48 -24.54 -4.58
N ILE A 297 -15.90 -24.18 -3.36
CA ILE A 297 -15.14 -23.31 -2.46
C ILE A 297 -14.04 -24.11 -1.76
N LEU A 298 -12.79 -23.82 -2.16
CA LEU A 298 -11.58 -24.49 -1.67
C LEU A 298 -11.12 -23.98 -0.30
N ASN A 299 -11.22 -22.68 -0.04
CA ASN A 299 -10.73 -22.09 1.20
C ASN A 299 -11.81 -22.13 2.26
N ARG A 300 -11.54 -22.84 3.36
CA ARG A 300 -12.44 -22.97 4.50
C ARG A 300 -11.63 -22.73 5.77
N LEU A 301 -11.84 -21.59 6.38
CA LEU A 301 -11.10 -21.16 7.56
C LEU A 301 -12.03 -21.17 8.76
N PRO A 302 -11.66 -21.83 9.89
CA PRO A 302 -12.36 -21.63 11.14
C PRO A 302 -12.14 -20.18 11.60
N VAL A 303 -13.22 -19.52 11.99
CA VAL A 303 -13.20 -18.10 12.38
C VAL A 303 -14.05 -17.84 13.60
N THR A 304 -13.66 -16.81 14.36
CA THR A 304 -14.46 -16.24 15.44
C THR A 304 -15.07 -14.92 15.00
N VAL A 305 -16.35 -14.69 15.26
CA VAL A 305 -16.99 -13.38 15.06
C VAL A 305 -16.47 -12.40 16.10
N VAL A 306 -15.85 -11.31 15.66
CA VAL A 306 -15.30 -10.27 16.53
C VAL A 306 -16.35 -9.19 16.79
N SER A 307 -16.98 -8.72 15.72
CA SER A 307 -17.97 -7.63 15.77
C SER A 307 -18.79 -7.59 14.48
N GLU A 308 -19.97 -7.00 14.54
CA GLU A 308 -20.80 -6.71 13.37
C GLU A 308 -21.23 -5.23 13.33
N MET A 309 -21.51 -4.73 12.14
CA MET A 309 -22.03 -3.38 11.90
C MET A 309 -22.95 -3.39 10.68
N ASN A 310 -23.99 -2.56 10.68
CA ASN A 310 -24.78 -2.34 9.47
C ASN A 310 -23.90 -1.78 8.36
N ALA A 311 -24.12 -2.27 7.13
CA ALA A 311 -23.45 -1.70 5.96
C ALA A 311 -24.07 -0.34 5.58
N ASP A 312 -23.57 0.22 4.48
CA ASP A 312 -24.08 1.42 3.82
C ASP A 312 -25.56 1.29 3.36
N ASN A 313 -26.03 0.06 3.14
CA ASN A 313 -27.41 -0.25 2.85
C ASN A 313 -28.05 -1.15 3.91
N ALA A 314 -29.37 -0.97 4.12
CA ALA A 314 -30.13 -1.68 5.14
C ALA A 314 -30.26 -3.21 4.90
N ALA A 315 -29.92 -3.70 3.70
CA ALA A 315 -30.02 -5.12 3.36
C ALA A 315 -28.75 -5.89 3.72
N HIS A 316 -27.62 -5.22 3.96
CA HIS A 316 -26.32 -5.85 4.21
C HIS A 316 -25.80 -5.57 5.62
N VAL A 317 -25.01 -6.53 6.13
CA VAL A 317 -24.28 -6.45 7.39
C VAL A 317 -22.82 -6.76 7.12
N LEU A 318 -21.92 -5.97 7.72
CA LEU A 318 -20.50 -6.21 7.74
C LEU A 318 -20.11 -6.94 9.02
N ILE A 319 -19.31 -7.98 8.88
CA ILE A 319 -18.86 -8.81 9.98
C ILE A 319 -17.34 -8.85 9.97
N ARG A 320 -16.73 -8.47 11.09
CA ARG A 320 -15.32 -8.67 11.35
C ARG A 320 -15.11 -10.02 11.99
N LEU A 321 -14.19 -10.78 11.41
CA LEU A 321 -13.88 -12.15 11.79
C LEU A 321 -12.40 -12.25 12.15
N ASP A 322 -12.06 -13.20 13.01
CA ASP A 322 -10.67 -13.56 13.33
C ASP A 322 -10.40 -15.03 12.96
N ALA A 323 -9.44 -15.25 12.07
CA ALA A 323 -8.90 -16.55 11.70
C ALA A 323 -7.56 -16.76 12.42
N ALA A 324 -7.62 -17.09 13.72
CA ALA A 324 -6.44 -17.36 14.55
C ALA A 324 -5.40 -16.21 14.51
N GLY A 325 -5.86 -14.98 14.73
CA GLY A 325 -5.04 -13.76 14.67
C GLY A 325 -4.99 -13.08 13.30
N THR A 326 -5.47 -13.75 12.23
CA THR A 326 -5.58 -13.14 10.89
C THR A 326 -6.98 -12.53 10.73
N PRO A 327 -7.10 -11.20 10.60
CA PRO A 327 -8.40 -10.56 10.46
C PRO A 327 -9.02 -10.84 9.09
N LEU A 328 -10.34 -11.07 9.07
CA LEU A 328 -11.16 -11.23 7.87
C LEU A 328 -12.39 -10.30 7.94
N LEU A 329 -12.93 -9.97 6.77
CA LEU A 329 -14.19 -9.25 6.64
C LEU A 329 -15.16 -10.07 5.80
N ALA A 330 -16.42 -10.09 6.21
CA ALA A 330 -17.52 -10.63 5.41
C ALA A 330 -18.62 -9.58 5.27
N ARG A 331 -19.18 -9.46 4.06
CA ARG A 331 -20.38 -8.69 3.78
C ARG A 331 -21.47 -9.66 3.37
N ILE A 332 -22.46 -9.84 4.24
CA ILE A 332 -23.58 -10.75 4.01
C ILE A 332 -24.90 -10.00 4.05
N THR A 333 -25.97 -10.65 3.59
CA THR A 333 -27.31 -10.08 3.76
C THR A 333 -27.73 -10.13 5.23
N ARG A 334 -28.55 -9.17 5.66
CA ARG A 334 -29.18 -9.20 6.99
C ARG A 334 -30.01 -10.47 7.19
N TYR A 335 -30.66 -10.97 6.13
CA TYR A 335 -31.36 -12.26 6.17
C TYR A 335 -30.43 -13.40 6.56
N SER A 336 -29.24 -13.50 5.95
CA SER A 336 -28.24 -14.51 6.30
C SER A 336 -27.71 -14.33 7.72
N ARG A 337 -27.48 -13.08 8.15
CA ARG A 337 -27.07 -12.74 9.52
C ARG A 337 -28.07 -13.28 10.55
N ASP A 338 -29.36 -13.01 10.33
CA ASP A 338 -30.43 -13.42 11.25
C ASP A 338 -30.67 -14.93 11.21
N HIS A 339 -30.59 -15.55 10.04
CA HIS A 339 -30.79 -16.98 9.88
C HIS A 339 -29.66 -17.83 10.49
N LEU A 340 -28.43 -17.30 10.49
CA LEU A 340 -27.27 -17.93 11.13
C LEU A 340 -27.10 -17.52 12.60
N ASP A 341 -27.99 -16.65 13.11
CA ASP A 341 -27.96 -16.06 14.45
C ASP A 341 -26.57 -15.51 14.81
N ILE A 342 -26.02 -14.66 13.93
CA ILE A 342 -24.64 -14.18 14.09
C ILE A 342 -24.52 -13.22 15.27
N HIS A 343 -23.57 -13.51 16.16
CA HIS A 343 -23.24 -12.67 17.30
C HIS A 343 -21.74 -12.70 17.63
N PRO A 344 -21.17 -11.66 18.28
CA PRO A 344 -19.78 -11.68 18.74
C PRO A 344 -19.46 -12.91 19.58
N GLY A 345 -18.26 -13.46 19.39
CA GLY A 345 -17.77 -14.67 20.04
C GLY A 345 -18.20 -15.99 19.38
N GLN A 346 -19.14 -15.97 18.44
CA GLN A 346 -19.58 -17.19 17.74
C GLN A 346 -18.46 -17.76 16.86
N GLN A 347 -18.34 -19.09 16.84
CA GLN A 347 -17.43 -19.82 15.95
C GLN A 347 -18.15 -20.20 14.66
N LEU A 348 -17.55 -19.88 13.52
CA LEU A 348 -18.08 -20.13 12.18
C LEU A 348 -16.97 -20.64 11.25
N TRP A 349 -17.34 -20.95 10.03
CA TRP A 349 -16.43 -21.24 8.92
C TRP A 349 -16.57 -20.18 7.85
N ALA A 350 -15.49 -19.44 7.61
CA ALA A 350 -15.37 -18.53 6.48
C ALA A 350 -14.99 -19.33 5.22
N GLN A 351 -15.76 -19.15 4.16
CA GLN A 351 -15.58 -19.83 2.88
C GLN A 351 -15.24 -18.81 1.80
N ILE A 352 -14.11 -19.01 1.11
CA ILE A 352 -13.58 -18.06 0.11
C ILE A 352 -13.23 -18.81 -1.17
N LYS A 353 -13.79 -18.39 -2.30
CA LYS A 353 -13.42 -18.98 -3.60
C LYS A 353 -11.95 -18.69 -3.90
N ALA A 354 -11.18 -19.70 -4.31
CA ALA A 354 -9.77 -19.52 -4.62
C ALA A 354 -9.56 -18.47 -5.74
N VAL A 355 -10.45 -18.42 -6.72
CA VAL A 355 -10.42 -17.43 -7.82
C VAL A 355 -10.76 -15.99 -7.39
N ALA A 356 -11.34 -15.80 -6.21
CA ALA A 356 -11.67 -14.47 -5.67
C ALA A 356 -10.54 -13.89 -4.81
N VAL A 357 -9.52 -14.70 -4.49
CA VAL A 357 -8.33 -14.27 -3.76
C VAL A 357 -7.41 -13.57 -4.76
N LEU A 358 -7.18 -12.28 -4.56
CA LEU A 358 -6.30 -11.48 -5.41
C LEU A 358 -4.88 -11.52 -4.84
N ALA A 359 -4.04 -12.39 -5.39
CA ALA A 359 -2.61 -12.48 -5.06
C ALA A 359 -1.76 -11.44 -5.81
#